data_AF-A0A929YYQ3-F1
#
_entry.id   AF-A0A929YYQ3-F1
#
_cell.length_a   1.000
_cell.length_b   1.000
_cell.length_c   1.000
_cell.angle_alpha   90.00
_cell.angle_beta   90.00
_cell.angle_gamma   90.00
#
_symmetry.space_group_name_H-M   'P 1'
#
loop_
_entity.id
_entity.type
_entity.pdbx_description
1 polymer ?
#
loop_
_entity_poly.entity_id
_entity_poly.type
_entity_poly.pdbx_seq_one_letter_code
_entity_poly.pdbx_strand_id
1 'polypeptide(L)'
;MKQLFFLLSLPLLVLFASCASLRGGDAYRPDEPLSVVAKVSAEADLSDATKGVGGTLRMRRDAVIQLSLTKFGIEGARLVFTPDSITVLDRLNKRYLRTSYAELQQALQFDRPLTFATVQSFFWNDRHLSKEESELVVSDLVHINLHVRRSNTVNVHGFPVARLTQLLVQVLDRDLRFNLALSNVKLRYDWSANTRIPDSYKPMDGAVLRRLIQLAQ
;
A
#
# COMPACT_ATOMS: atom_id res chain seq x y z
N MET A 1 12.63 32.73 47.16
CA MET A 1 13.13 32.38 45.81
C MET A 1 13.26 30.87 45.51
N LYS A 2 12.99 29.94 46.46
CA LYS A 2 13.04 28.48 46.19
C LYS A 2 11.71 27.83 45.76
N GLN A 3 10.58 28.53 45.91
CA GLN A 3 9.25 28.02 45.56
C GLN A 3 8.84 28.28 44.09
N LEU A 4 9.62 29.08 43.35
CA LEU A 4 9.27 29.49 41.98
C LEU A 4 9.82 28.52 40.91
N PHE A 5 10.81 27.69 41.23
CA PHE A 5 11.39 26.72 40.30
C PHE A 5 10.54 25.45 40.10
N PHE A 6 9.72 25.06 41.09
CA PHE A 6 8.84 23.89 40.98
C PHE A 6 7.59 24.11 40.10
N LEU A 7 7.18 25.37 39.92
CA LEU A 7 6.01 25.73 39.09
C LEU A 7 6.33 25.80 37.59
N LEU A 8 7.60 25.86 37.22
CA LEU A 8 8.07 25.87 35.82
C LEU A 8 8.47 24.48 35.30
N SER A 9 8.62 23.48 36.17
CA SER A 9 8.94 22.10 35.74
C SER A 9 7.70 21.26 35.39
N LEU A 10 6.52 21.61 35.91
CA LEU A 10 5.29 20.85 35.68
C LEU A 10 4.70 20.98 34.25
N PRO A 11 4.80 22.12 33.55
CA PRO A 11 4.36 22.21 32.14
C PRO A 11 5.31 21.48 31.18
N LEU A 12 6.57 21.26 31.56
CA LEU A 12 7.56 20.59 30.71
C LEU A 12 7.34 19.07 30.63
N LEU A 13 6.72 18.47 31.65
CA LEU A 13 6.39 17.04 31.66
C LEU A 13 5.20 16.68 30.77
N VAL A 14 4.31 17.64 30.47
CA VAL A 14 3.11 17.43 29.63
C VAL A 14 3.44 17.50 28.13
N LEU A 15 4.58 18.11 27.76
CA LEU A 15 5.03 18.21 26.38
C LEU A 15 5.53 16.88 25.78
N PHE A 16 5.85 15.87 26.61
CA PHE A 16 6.29 14.55 26.13
C PHE A 16 5.13 13.59 25.78
N ALA A 17 3.87 13.96 26.01
CA ALA A 17 2.71 13.12 25.68
C ALA A 17 2.09 13.40 24.30
N SER A 18 2.66 14.32 23.51
CA SER A 18 2.24 14.56 22.11
C SER A 18 2.93 13.60 21.13
N CYS A 19 3.10 12.33 21.48
CA CYS A 19 3.14 11.31 20.45
C CYS A 19 1.70 11.18 19.95
N ALA A 20 1.47 11.46 18.67
CA ALA A 20 0.20 11.20 17.99
C ALA A 20 -0.13 9.71 18.13
N SER A 21 -0.78 9.36 19.24
CA SER A 21 -1.07 7.99 19.61
C SER A 21 -2.13 7.51 18.63
N LEU A 22 -1.90 6.33 18.04
CA LEU A 22 -2.85 5.63 17.18
C LEU A 22 -4.09 5.28 18.03
N ARG A 23 -5.03 6.22 18.19
CA ARG A 23 -6.19 6.05 19.08
C ARG A 23 -7.08 4.91 18.60
N GLY A 24 -7.48 4.03 19.53
CA GLY A 24 -8.44 2.94 19.28
C GLY A 24 -7.87 1.72 18.56
N GLY A 25 -6.54 1.56 18.56
CA GLY A 25 -5.83 0.32 18.18
C GLY A 25 -5.37 -0.49 19.40
N ASP A 26 -4.79 -1.65 19.12
CA ASP A 26 -4.18 -2.51 20.13
C ASP A 26 -2.94 -1.83 20.73
N ALA A 27 -2.56 -2.25 21.95
CA ALA A 27 -1.26 -1.88 22.50
C ALA A 27 -0.11 -2.44 21.63
N TYR A 28 1.00 -1.70 21.56
CA TYR A 28 2.20 -2.17 20.87
C TYR A 28 2.77 -3.42 21.55
N ARG A 29 3.21 -4.39 20.73
CA ARG A 29 3.78 -5.66 21.16
C ARG A 29 5.17 -5.79 20.55
N PRO A 30 6.26 -5.64 21.32
CA PRO A 30 7.63 -5.62 20.80
C PRO A 30 8.11 -7.00 20.30
N ASP A 31 7.45 -8.07 20.71
CA ASP A 31 7.70 -9.46 20.35
C ASP A 31 6.94 -9.92 19.10
N GLU A 32 6.02 -9.10 18.59
CA GLU A 32 5.25 -9.40 17.38
C GLU A 32 5.62 -8.44 16.22
N PRO A 33 5.60 -8.91 14.96
CA PRO A 33 5.77 -8.04 13.82
C PRO A 33 4.71 -6.93 13.79
N LEU A 34 5.16 -5.70 13.52
CA LEU A 34 4.28 -4.53 13.53
C LEU A 34 3.10 -4.72 12.58
N SER A 35 1.90 -4.57 13.13
CA SER A 35 0.67 -4.94 12.45
C SER A 35 -0.33 -3.78 12.44
N VAL A 36 -0.67 -3.30 11.24
CA VAL A 36 -1.47 -2.09 11.01
C VAL A 36 -2.71 -2.42 10.18
N VAL A 37 -3.82 -1.80 10.54
CA VAL A 37 -5.03 -1.76 9.72
C VAL A 37 -5.43 -0.31 9.47
N ALA A 38 -5.90 -0.02 8.26
CA ALA A 38 -6.46 1.26 7.87
C ALA A 38 -7.68 1.07 6.96
N LYS A 39 -8.61 2.04 7.00
CA LYS A 39 -9.65 2.18 5.98
C LYS A 39 -9.07 2.89 4.75
N VAL A 40 -9.49 2.46 3.58
CA VAL A 40 -9.03 2.98 2.28
C VAL A 40 -10.17 3.74 1.60
N SER A 41 -9.84 4.88 1.01
CA SER A 41 -10.58 5.49 -0.10
C SER A 41 -9.62 5.61 -1.27
N ALA A 42 -9.94 4.97 -2.39
CA ALA A 42 -9.12 4.95 -3.59
C ALA A 42 -9.91 5.57 -4.74
N GLU A 43 -9.24 6.41 -5.52
CA GLU A 43 -9.79 7.05 -6.71
C GLU A 43 -8.82 6.85 -7.87
N ALA A 44 -9.36 6.52 -9.03
CA ALA A 44 -8.61 6.46 -10.28
C ALA A 44 -9.29 7.38 -11.29
N ASP A 45 -8.51 8.32 -11.83
CA ASP A 45 -8.93 9.16 -12.95
C ASP A 45 -8.46 8.47 -14.24
N LEU A 46 -9.39 7.77 -14.89
CA LEU A 46 -9.18 7.17 -16.20
C LEU A 46 -9.96 8.00 -17.21
N SER A 47 -9.26 8.96 -17.83
CA SER A 47 -9.58 9.84 -18.97
C SER A 47 -10.97 10.51 -19.07
N ASP A 48 -12.07 9.94 -18.58
CA ASP A 48 -13.44 10.48 -18.66
C ASP A 48 -14.34 10.17 -17.44
N ALA A 49 -13.85 9.45 -16.42
CA ALA A 49 -14.62 9.23 -15.19
C ALA A 49 -13.74 8.96 -13.95
N THR A 50 -13.94 9.74 -12.88
CA THR A 50 -13.40 9.43 -11.55
C THR A 50 -14.21 8.30 -10.93
N LYS A 51 -13.57 7.15 -10.69
CA LYS A 51 -14.19 6.01 -9.99
C LYS A 51 -13.62 5.89 -8.58
N GLY A 52 -14.42 6.32 -7.60
CA GLY A 52 -14.13 6.12 -6.17
C GLY A 52 -14.52 4.72 -5.68
N VAL A 53 -13.66 4.12 -4.87
CA VAL A 53 -13.85 2.81 -4.24
C VAL A 53 -13.29 2.84 -2.81
N GLY A 54 -14.05 2.30 -1.86
CA GLY A 54 -13.59 2.17 -0.47
C GLY A 54 -12.75 0.92 -0.27
N GLY A 55 -12.31 0.65 0.96
CA GLY A 55 -11.62 -0.60 1.23
C GLY A 55 -10.94 -0.68 2.59
N THR A 56 -10.06 -1.66 2.71
CA THR A 56 -9.17 -1.82 3.86
C THR A 56 -7.76 -2.14 3.40
N LEU A 57 -6.79 -1.56 4.09
CA LEU A 57 -5.39 -1.91 4.02
C LEU A 57 -5.03 -2.61 5.32
N ARG A 58 -4.45 -3.81 5.25
CA ARG A 58 -3.89 -4.52 6.39
C ARG A 58 -2.45 -4.88 6.09
N MET A 59 -1.56 -4.58 7.01
CA MET A 59 -0.12 -4.79 6.82
C MET A 59 0.44 -5.44 8.07
N ARG A 60 1.15 -6.55 7.90
CA ARG A 60 2.00 -7.13 8.94
C ARG A 60 3.41 -7.08 8.39
N ARG A 61 4.26 -6.31 9.05
CA ARG A 61 5.63 -6.06 8.60
C ARG A 61 6.37 -7.40 8.45
N ASP A 62 7.18 -7.47 7.41
CA ASP A 62 8.01 -8.59 6.99
C ASP A 62 7.23 -9.87 6.61
N ALA A 63 5.89 -9.79 6.54
CA ALA A 63 5.04 -10.96 6.32
C ALA A 63 3.99 -10.77 5.22
N VAL A 64 3.22 -9.67 5.23
CA VAL A 64 2.11 -9.53 4.28
C VAL A 64 1.55 -8.11 4.22
N ILE A 65 1.18 -7.67 3.02
CA ILE A 65 0.38 -6.49 2.76
C ILE A 65 -0.87 -6.92 1.99
N GLN A 66 -2.05 -6.61 2.52
CA GLN A 66 -3.34 -6.95 1.94
C GLN A 66 -4.15 -5.66 1.72
N LEU A 67 -4.46 -5.37 0.46
CA LEU A 67 -5.35 -4.29 0.04
C LEU A 67 -6.66 -4.88 -0.48
N SER A 68 -7.76 -4.62 0.19
CA SER A 68 -9.10 -5.07 -0.21
C SER A 68 -9.93 -3.88 -0.66
N LEU A 69 -10.40 -3.90 -1.89
CA LEU A 69 -11.16 -2.83 -2.55
C LEU A 69 -12.64 -3.20 -2.61
N THR A 70 -13.48 -2.32 -2.09
CA THR A 70 -14.91 -2.56 -1.86
C THR A 70 -15.77 -1.44 -2.44
N LYS A 71 -16.91 -1.79 -3.03
CA LYS A 71 -17.93 -0.84 -3.47
C LYS A 71 -19.30 -1.33 -2.99
N PHE A 72 -20.08 -0.46 -2.36
CA PHE A 72 -21.38 -0.80 -1.75
C PHE A 72 -21.33 -2.01 -0.80
N GLY A 73 -20.27 -2.10 0.02
CA GLY A 73 -20.08 -3.19 0.98
C GLY A 73 -19.62 -4.53 0.36
N ILE A 74 -19.52 -4.62 -0.97
CA ILE A 74 -19.06 -5.81 -1.67
C ILE A 74 -17.58 -5.65 -2.02
N GLU A 75 -16.75 -6.61 -1.63
CA GLU A 75 -15.35 -6.66 -2.05
C GLU A 75 -15.27 -7.08 -3.52
N GLY A 76 -14.75 -6.17 -4.36
CA GLY A 76 -14.61 -6.40 -5.79
C GLY A 76 -13.21 -6.89 -6.18
N ALA A 77 -12.18 -6.42 -5.48
CA ALA A 77 -10.81 -6.83 -5.72
C ALA A 77 -10.02 -6.96 -4.42
N ARG A 78 -9.05 -7.88 -4.39
CA ARG A 78 -8.08 -7.99 -3.29
C ARG A 78 -6.69 -8.22 -3.85
N LEU A 79 -5.74 -7.40 -3.43
CA LEU A 79 -4.31 -7.58 -3.68
C LEU A 79 -3.67 -8.08 -2.39
N VAL A 80 -2.82 -9.09 -2.50
CA VAL A 80 -2.06 -9.66 -1.40
C VAL A 80 -0.61 -9.77 -1.86
N PHE A 81 0.29 -9.17 -1.09
CA PHE A 81 1.73 -9.21 -1.29
C PHE A 81 2.34 -9.93 -0.09
N THR A 82 2.99 -11.07 -0.33
CA THR A 82 3.77 -11.83 0.65
C THR A 82 5.23 -11.84 0.22
N PRO A 83 6.19 -12.30 1.04
CA PRO A 83 7.59 -12.43 0.66
C PRO A 83 7.83 -13.23 -0.63
N ASP A 84 7.02 -14.25 -0.88
CA ASP A 84 7.15 -15.19 -2.00
C ASP A 84 6.37 -14.76 -3.25
N SER A 85 5.24 -14.05 -3.10
CA SER A 85 4.32 -13.87 -4.22
C SER A 85 3.44 -12.63 -4.14
N ILE A 86 2.88 -12.31 -5.30
CA ILE A 86 1.80 -11.36 -5.50
C ILE A 86 0.56 -12.17 -5.89
N THR A 87 -0.55 -11.94 -5.20
CA THR A 87 -1.85 -12.51 -5.53
C THR A 87 -2.86 -11.40 -5.75
N VAL A 88 -3.55 -11.42 -6.89
CA VAL A 88 -4.66 -10.51 -7.22
C VAL A 88 -5.92 -11.35 -7.38
N LEU A 89 -6.94 -11.06 -6.58
CA LEU A 89 -8.25 -11.69 -6.66
C LEU A 89 -9.24 -10.70 -7.27
N ASP A 90 -9.83 -11.06 -8.41
CA ASP A 90 -11.03 -10.44 -8.97
C ASP A 90 -12.23 -11.19 -8.37
N ARG A 91 -12.78 -10.61 -7.30
CA ARG A 91 -13.83 -11.23 -6.49
C ARG A 91 -15.18 -11.26 -7.20
N LEU A 92 -15.41 -10.30 -8.10
CA LEU A 92 -16.65 -10.20 -8.88
C LEU A 92 -16.72 -11.30 -9.94
N ASN A 93 -15.62 -11.50 -10.67
CA ASN A 93 -15.56 -12.49 -11.75
C ASN A 93 -15.02 -13.85 -11.30
N LYS A 94 -14.68 -14.00 -10.01
CA LYS A 94 -14.06 -15.21 -9.43
C LYS A 94 -12.82 -15.65 -10.20
N ARG A 95 -11.93 -14.69 -10.46
CA ARG A 95 -10.65 -14.96 -11.12
C ARG A 95 -9.49 -14.57 -10.22
N TYR A 96 -8.34 -15.19 -10.42
CA TYR A 96 -7.14 -14.84 -9.68
C TYR A 96 -5.89 -14.83 -10.55
N LEU A 97 -4.94 -13.98 -10.20
CA LEU A 97 -3.55 -14.07 -10.63
C LEU A 97 -2.71 -14.37 -9.40
N ARG A 98 -1.80 -15.34 -9.48
CA ARG A 98 -0.73 -15.52 -8.50
C ARG A 98 0.58 -15.68 -9.25
N THR A 99 1.58 -14.90 -8.88
CA THR A 99 2.90 -14.91 -9.52
C THR A 99 3.97 -14.55 -8.49
N SER A 100 5.18 -15.07 -8.66
CA SER A 100 6.34 -14.61 -7.90
C SER A 100 6.80 -13.23 -8.38
N TYR A 101 7.57 -12.51 -7.56
CA TYR A 101 8.15 -11.24 -8.02
C TYR A 101 9.11 -11.41 -9.19
N ALA A 102 9.87 -12.51 -9.22
CA ALA A 102 10.81 -12.82 -10.30
C ALA A 102 10.08 -13.09 -11.62
N GLU A 103 9.01 -13.88 -11.59
CA GLU A 103 8.16 -14.12 -12.77
C GLU A 103 7.54 -12.82 -13.30
N LEU A 104 7.02 -11.97 -12.41
CA LEU A 104 6.44 -10.69 -12.82
C LEU A 104 7.49 -9.75 -13.42
N GLN A 105 8.68 -9.68 -12.79
CA GLN A 105 9.79 -8.88 -13.29
C GLN A 105 10.24 -9.36 -14.68
N GLN A 106 10.37 -10.68 -14.87
CA GLN A 106 10.73 -11.28 -16.14
C GLN A 106 9.65 -11.03 -17.21
N ALA A 107 8.38 -11.19 -16.83
CA ALA A 107 7.25 -10.97 -17.72
C ALA A 107 7.20 -9.52 -18.23
N LEU A 108 7.40 -8.55 -17.34
CA LEU A 108 7.39 -7.11 -17.68
C LEU A 108 8.74 -6.59 -18.17
N GLN A 109 9.79 -7.42 -18.16
CA GLN A 109 11.16 -7.05 -18.52
C GLN A 109 11.64 -5.81 -17.76
N PHE A 110 11.34 -5.74 -16.47
CA PHE A 110 11.80 -4.64 -15.63
C PHE A 110 13.32 -4.69 -15.47
N ASP A 111 13.95 -3.55 -15.67
CA ASP A 111 15.39 -3.31 -15.52
C ASP A 111 15.85 -3.29 -14.04
N ARG A 112 14.90 -3.27 -13.09
CA ARG A 112 15.17 -3.21 -11.64
C ARG A 112 14.61 -4.40 -10.88
N PRO A 113 15.27 -4.82 -9.77
CA PRO A 113 14.77 -5.86 -8.89
C PRO A 113 13.39 -5.53 -8.29
N LEU A 114 12.40 -6.33 -8.64
CA LEU A 114 11.09 -6.32 -7.99
C LEU A 114 11.12 -7.37 -6.87
N THR A 115 10.87 -6.93 -5.63
CA THR A 115 10.86 -7.80 -4.44
C THR A 115 9.77 -7.39 -3.47
N PHE A 116 9.46 -8.24 -2.49
CA PHE A 116 8.58 -7.86 -1.38
C PHE A 116 9.12 -6.66 -0.59
N ALA A 117 10.44 -6.53 -0.41
CA ALA A 117 11.05 -5.39 0.28
C ALA A 117 10.74 -4.07 -0.45
N THR A 118 10.77 -4.07 -1.79
CA THR A 118 10.37 -2.92 -2.61
C THR A 118 8.92 -2.52 -2.34
N VAL A 119 8.00 -3.49 -2.34
CA VAL A 119 6.57 -3.25 -2.06
C VAL A 119 6.35 -2.81 -0.62
N GLN A 120 7.01 -3.44 0.34
CA GLN A 120 6.91 -3.09 1.75
C GLN A 120 7.37 -1.66 2.01
N SER A 121 8.54 -1.29 1.47
CA SER A 121 9.09 0.06 1.57
C SER A 121 8.13 1.11 1.02
N PHE A 122 7.40 0.81 -0.07
CA PHE A 122 6.41 1.71 -0.63
C PHE A 122 5.25 1.98 0.33
N PHE A 123 4.65 0.94 0.93
CA PHE A 123 3.47 1.06 1.79
C PHE A 123 3.78 1.58 3.20
N TRP A 124 4.90 1.15 3.78
CA TRP A 124 5.36 1.62 5.10
C TRP A 124 6.10 2.96 5.02
N ASN A 125 6.45 3.40 3.80
CA ASN A 125 7.28 4.57 3.54
C ASN A 125 8.63 4.49 4.27
N ASP A 126 9.30 3.33 4.18
CA ASP A 126 10.58 3.07 4.87
C ASP A 126 11.65 4.09 4.49
N ARG A 127 11.58 4.64 3.28
CA ARG A 127 12.52 5.67 2.78
C ARG A 127 12.23 7.08 3.30
N HIS A 128 11.14 7.28 4.04
CA HIS A 128 10.72 8.58 4.59
C HIS A 128 10.57 9.68 3.53
N LEU A 129 10.13 9.31 2.32
CA LEU A 129 10.04 10.22 1.18
C LEU A 129 8.62 10.78 1.02
N SER A 130 8.50 12.11 0.94
CA SER A 130 7.26 12.79 0.56
C SER A 130 7.05 12.84 -0.96
N LYS A 131 8.12 12.67 -1.73
CA LYS A 131 8.12 12.63 -3.19
C LYS A 131 9.10 11.56 -3.67
N GLU A 132 8.71 10.83 -4.71
CA GLU A 132 9.54 9.80 -5.33
C GLU A 132 9.22 9.78 -6.83
N GLU A 133 10.25 9.76 -7.65
CA GLU A 133 10.14 9.65 -9.10
C GLU A 133 10.84 8.36 -9.52
N SER A 134 10.23 7.61 -10.41
CA SER A 134 10.75 6.33 -10.88
C SER A 134 10.38 6.14 -12.33
N GLU A 135 11.40 5.96 -13.16
CA GLU A 135 11.25 5.53 -14.54
C GLU A 135 11.35 4.01 -14.58
N LEU A 136 10.31 3.38 -15.14
CA LEU A 136 10.24 1.95 -15.39
C LEU A 136 10.22 1.77 -16.90
N VAL A 137 11.15 1.00 -17.43
CA VAL A 137 11.13 0.59 -18.83
C VAL A 137 10.50 -0.78 -18.91
N VAL A 138 9.43 -0.90 -19.69
CA VAL A 138 8.74 -2.17 -19.96
C VAL A 138 9.06 -2.60 -21.36
N SER A 139 9.55 -3.84 -21.49
CA SER A 139 9.91 -4.46 -22.78
C SER A 139 10.92 -3.65 -23.62
N ASP A 140 11.81 -2.86 -22.99
CA ASP A 140 12.76 -1.95 -23.66
C ASP A 140 12.15 -0.91 -24.61
N LEU A 141 10.83 -0.71 -24.56
CA LEU A 141 10.08 0.11 -25.51
C LEU A 141 9.22 1.16 -24.84
N VAL A 142 8.57 0.81 -23.73
CA VAL A 142 7.60 1.68 -23.08
C VAL A 142 8.15 2.24 -21.78
N HIS A 143 8.42 3.54 -21.82
CA HIS A 143 8.79 4.34 -20.65
C HIS A 143 7.55 4.65 -19.83
N ILE A 144 7.55 4.18 -18.59
CA ILE A 144 6.54 4.46 -17.58
C ILE A 144 7.17 5.35 -16.52
N ASN A 145 6.75 6.60 -16.47
CA ASN A 145 7.18 7.53 -15.43
C ASN A 145 6.18 7.53 -14.29
N LEU A 146 6.64 7.08 -13.12
CA LEU A 146 5.87 7.08 -11.88
C LEU A 146 6.32 8.25 -11.01
N HIS A 147 5.41 9.18 -10.75
CA HIS A 147 5.58 10.22 -9.74
C HIS A 147 4.69 9.89 -8.55
N VAL A 148 5.31 9.72 -7.38
CA VAL A 148 4.62 9.47 -6.11
C VAL A 148 4.68 10.72 -5.25
N ARG A 149 3.54 11.15 -4.72
CA ARG A 149 3.46 12.17 -3.67
C ARG A 149 2.81 11.58 -2.43
N ARG A 150 3.44 11.76 -1.28
CA ARG A 150 2.98 11.29 0.03
C ARG A 150 2.80 12.47 0.97
N SER A 151 1.67 12.55 1.65
CA SER A 151 1.39 13.58 2.65
C SER A 151 0.56 13.04 3.81
N ASN A 152 0.38 13.87 4.84
CA ASN A 152 -0.39 13.55 6.04
C ASN A 152 0.07 12.24 6.72
N THR A 153 1.39 12.04 6.87
CA THR A 153 1.96 10.82 7.44
C THR A 153 1.57 10.67 8.92
N VAL A 154 1.34 9.43 9.33
CA VAL A 154 1.20 9.03 10.73
C VAL A 154 2.38 8.13 11.08
N ASN A 155 3.07 8.45 12.18
CA ASN A 155 4.14 7.60 12.67
C ASN A 155 3.54 6.36 13.34
N VAL A 156 3.88 5.18 12.82
CA VAL A 156 3.58 3.89 13.43
C VAL A 156 4.90 3.30 13.90
N HIS A 157 5.27 3.53 15.16
CA HIS A 157 6.49 2.98 15.78
C HIS A 157 7.75 3.14 14.92
N GLY A 158 8.01 4.36 14.45
CA GLY A 158 9.18 4.67 13.61
C GLY A 158 8.91 4.66 12.11
N PHE A 159 7.77 4.14 11.65
CA PHE A 159 7.43 4.10 10.22
C PHE A 159 6.42 5.19 9.83
N PRO A 160 6.74 6.11 8.90
CA PRO A 160 5.88 7.24 8.55
C PRO A 160 4.84 6.85 7.48
N VAL A 161 3.83 6.06 7.87
CA VAL A 161 2.76 5.61 6.97
C VAL A 161 1.98 6.81 6.43
N ALA A 162 2.02 7.01 5.11
CA ALA A 162 1.36 8.12 4.45
C ALA A 162 -0.16 7.94 4.44
N ARG A 163 -0.92 8.94 4.93
CA ARG A 163 -2.38 8.90 4.82
C ARG A 163 -2.90 9.33 3.46
N LEU A 164 -2.13 10.08 2.70
CA LEU A 164 -2.46 10.41 1.32
C LEU A 164 -1.28 10.02 0.46
N THR A 165 -1.52 9.15 -0.53
CA THR A 165 -0.55 8.78 -1.55
C THR A 165 -1.17 9.05 -2.91
N GLN A 166 -0.57 9.92 -3.69
CA GLN A 166 -0.94 10.17 -5.08
C GLN A 166 0.11 9.54 -5.99
N LEU A 167 -0.34 8.77 -6.95
CA LEU A 167 0.46 8.13 -7.98
C LEU A 167 0.05 8.76 -9.31
N LEU A 168 0.97 9.43 -9.96
CA LEU A 168 0.82 9.86 -11.34
C LEU A 168 1.70 8.95 -12.19
N VAL A 169 1.05 8.08 -12.96
CA VAL A 169 1.69 7.17 -13.89
C VAL A 169 1.55 7.76 -15.27
N GLN A 170 2.66 8.14 -15.89
CA GLN A 170 2.69 8.67 -17.25
C GLN A 170 3.23 7.56 -18.16
N VAL A 171 2.44 7.18 -19.15
CA VAL A 171 2.79 6.15 -20.12
C VAL A 171 2.45 6.66 -21.49
N LEU A 172 3.45 6.78 -22.36
CA LEU A 172 3.31 7.42 -23.67
C LEU A 172 2.70 8.83 -23.50
N ASP A 173 1.59 9.12 -24.20
CA ASP A 173 0.89 10.41 -24.11
C ASP A 173 -0.28 10.40 -23.10
N ARG A 174 -0.29 9.46 -22.14
CA ARG A 174 -1.38 9.31 -21.16
C ARG A 174 -0.91 9.45 -19.73
N ASP A 175 -1.64 10.28 -19.00
CA ASP A 175 -1.51 10.42 -17.56
C ASP A 175 -2.63 9.64 -16.85
N LEU A 176 -2.24 8.73 -15.95
CA LEU A 176 -3.14 8.01 -15.06
C LEU A 176 -2.88 8.45 -13.64
N ARG A 177 -3.90 9.02 -12.99
CA ARG A 177 -3.82 9.43 -11.58
C ARG A 177 -4.54 8.43 -10.69
N PHE A 178 -3.84 7.94 -9.68
CA PHE A 178 -4.41 7.13 -8.61
C PHE A 178 -4.18 7.83 -7.27
N ASN A 179 -5.26 8.11 -6.56
CA ASN A 179 -5.21 8.63 -5.20
C ASN A 179 -5.58 7.51 -4.23
N LEU A 180 -4.75 7.32 -3.20
CA LEU A 180 -5.00 6.41 -2.08
C LEU A 180 -5.02 7.23 -0.79
N ALA A 181 -6.18 7.27 -0.14
CA ALA A 181 -6.37 7.92 1.15
C ALA A 181 -6.61 6.87 2.25
N LEU A 182 -5.83 6.95 3.33
CA LEU A 182 -5.95 6.13 4.52
C LEU A 182 -6.56 6.93 5.68
N SER A 183 -7.54 6.30 6.33
CA SER A 183 -8.13 6.79 7.58
C SER A 183 -8.15 5.69 8.62
N ASN A 184 -8.25 6.07 9.89
CA ASN A 184 -8.23 5.11 11.01
C ASN A 184 -7.02 4.16 10.96
N VAL A 185 -5.83 4.69 10.63
CA VAL A 185 -4.57 3.95 10.71
C VAL A 185 -4.34 3.61 12.18
N LYS A 186 -4.20 2.32 12.50
CA LYS A 186 -4.02 1.86 13.89
C LYS A 186 -3.36 0.49 13.98
N LEU A 187 -2.75 0.22 15.13
CA LEU A 187 -2.23 -1.10 15.44
C LEU A 187 -3.37 -2.10 15.63
N ARG A 188 -3.24 -3.27 15.01
CA ARG A 188 -4.18 -4.40 15.15
C ARG A 188 -3.45 -5.70 14.88
N TYR A 189 -3.38 -6.59 15.86
CA TYR A 189 -2.69 -7.87 15.74
C TYR A 189 -3.65 -9.04 15.47
N ASP A 190 -4.92 -8.89 15.86
CA ASP A 190 -5.98 -9.91 15.86
C ASP A 190 -6.56 -10.28 14.47
N TRP A 191 -5.89 -9.93 13.37
CA TRP A 191 -6.34 -10.29 12.02
C TRP A 191 -5.44 -11.36 11.40
N SER A 192 -6.03 -12.21 10.56
CA SER A 192 -5.31 -13.15 9.73
C SER A 192 -5.32 -12.71 8.27
N ALA A 193 -4.18 -12.81 7.60
CA ALA A 193 -4.12 -12.61 6.17
C ALA A 193 -4.82 -13.77 5.47
N ASN A 194 -5.89 -13.46 4.76
CA ASN A 194 -6.56 -14.47 3.94
C ASN A 194 -5.88 -14.51 2.58
N THR A 195 -4.80 -15.30 2.52
CA THR A 195 -4.00 -15.56 1.31
C THR A 195 -4.54 -16.73 0.49
N ARG A 196 -5.55 -17.45 1.00
CA ARG A 196 -6.14 -18.60 0.32
C ARG A 196 -6.97 -18.14 -0.87
N ILE A 197 -6.64 -18.68 -2.04
CA ILE A 197 -7.47 -18.59 -3.24
C ILE A 197 -8.62 -19.60 -3.08
N PRO A 198 -9.90 -19.18 -3.14
CA PRO A 198 -11.01 -20.12 -3.05
C PRO A 198 -11.05 -21.05 -4.25
N ASP A 199 -11.38 -22.33 -4.04
CA ASP A 199 -11.35 -23.39 -5.06
C ASP A 199 -12.29 -23.10 -6.26
N SER A 200 -13.30 -22.24 -6.06
CA SER A 200 -14.21 -21.78 -7.12
C SER A 200 -13.61 -20.74 -8.08
N TYR A 201 -12.39 -20.24 -7.82
CA TYR A 201 -11.75 -19.20 -8.61
C TYR A 201 -10.95 -19.80 -9.74
N LYS A 202 -11.06 -19.22 -10.93
CA LYS A 202 -10.28 -19.62 -12.10
C LYS A 202 -9.03 -18.75 -12.23
N PRO A 203 -7.88 -19.30 -12.65
CA PRO A 203 -6.74 -18.46 -12.99
C PRO A 203 -7.16 -17.46 -14.07
N MET A 204 -6.72 -16.21 -13.95
CA MET A 204 -6.79 -15.25 -15.04
C MET A 204 -6.00 -15.82 -16.20
N ASP A 205 -6.53 -15.69 -17.41
CA ASP A 205 -5.86 -16.18 -18.61
C ASP A 205 -4.43 -15.65 -18.65
N GLY A 206 -3.44 -16.50 -18.93
CA GLY A 206 -2.06 -16.06 -19.17
C GLY A 206 -1.96 -15.05 -20.32
N ALA A 207 -2.98 -14.96 -21.17
CA ALA A 207 -3.16 -13.87 -22.12
C ALA A 207 -3.35 -12.48 -21.45
N VAL A 208 -3.78 -12.38 -20.19
CA VAL A 208 -3.88 -11.11 -19.46
C VAL A 208 -2.50 -10.57 -19.13
N LEU A 209 -1.60 -11.42 -18.61
CA LEU A 209 -0.19 -11.07 -18.47
C LEU A 209 0.40 -10.74 -19.85
N ARG A 210 0.16 -11.57 -20.87
CA ARG A 210 0.62 -11.28 -22.25
C ARG A 210 0.02 -10.01 -22.85
N ARG A 211 -1.21 -9.62 -22.51
CA ARG A 211 -1.83 -8.36 -22.96
C ARG A 211 -1.28 -7.16 -22.22
N LEU A 212 -0.97 -7.28 -20.93
CA LEU A 212 -0.22 -6.25 -20.20
C LEU A 212 1.18 -6.06 -20.81
N ILE A 213 1.80 -7.14 -21.28
CA ILE A 213 3.09 -7.13 -22.01
C ILE A 213 2.92 -6.54 -23.42
N GLN A 214 1.87 -6.91 -24.16
CA GLN A 214 1.61 -6.42 -25.52
C GLN A 214 1.12 -4.97 -25.57
N LEU A 215 0.50 -4.45 -24.51
CA LEU A 215 0.20 -3.02 -24.39
C LEU A 215 1.47 -2.18 -24.15
N ALA A 216 2.59 -2.85 -23.85
CA ALA A 216 3.92 -2.26 -23.76
C ALA A 216 4.80 -2.54 -24.99
N GLN A 217 4.20 -3.01 -26.10
CA GLN A 217 4.80 -3.19 -27.43
C GLN A 217 4.08 -2.30 -28.44
#